data_AF-F8CFA4-F1
#
_entry.id   AF-F8CFA4-F1
#
_cell.length_a   1.000
_cell.length_b   1.000
_cell.length_c   1.000
_cell.angle_alpha   90.00
_cell.angle_beta   90.00
_cell.angle_gamma   90.00
#
_symmetry.space_group_name_H-M   'P 1'
#
loop_
_entity.id
_entity.type
_entity.pdbx_description
1 polymer ?
#
loop_
_entity_poly.entity_id
_entity_poly.type
_entity_poly.pdbx_seq_one_letter_code
_entity_poly.pdbx_strand_id
1 'polypeptide(L)'
;MADIIDLTFLADVRRLYKKLIDQRGLSYFLQKEGPRLFHIEPSKVELVLRTALRARDPQLPRPHDKAIEHCRKEVRRDLIRRVANAMLQTGL
;
A
#
# COMPACT_ATOMS: atom_id res chain seq x y z
N MET A 1 2.41 -23.03 5.60
CA MET A 1 3.54 -22.46 4.83
C MET A 1 3.94 -21.17 5.50
N ALA A 2 5.19 -21.01 5.95
CA ALA A 2 5.63 -19.78 6.61
C ALA A 2 5.59 -18.60 5.62
N ASP A 3 4.96 -17.50 6.02
CA ASP A 3 5.05 -16.23 5.30
C ASP A 3 6.51 -15.75 5.37
N ILE A 4 7.15 -15.62 4.20
CA ILE A 4 8.48 -15.00 4.14
C ILE A 4 8.26 -13.50 4.27
N ILE A 5 8.70 -12.93 5.38
CA ILE A 5 8.56 -11.50 5.67
C ILE A 5 9.95 -10.86 5.66
N ASP A 6 10.17 -9.95 4.70
CA ASP A 6 11.32 -9.04 4.72
C ASP A 6 10.93 -7.81 5.55
N LEU A 7 11.38 -7.77 6.80
CA LEU A 7 11.02 -6.71 7.76
C LEU A 7 11.53 -5.34 7.32
N THR A 8 12.71 -5.29 6.67
CA THR A 8 13.29 -4.05 6.17
C THR A 8 12.44 -3.50 5.02
N PHE A 9 12.11 -4.36 4.05
CA PHE A 9 11.26 -3.94 2.93
C PHE A 9 9.87 -3.53 3.39
N LEU A 10 9.29 -4.24 4.37
CA LEU A 10 8.01 -3.85 4.97
C LEU A 10 8.07 -2.47 5.63
N ALA A 11 9.15 -2.15 6.34
CA ALA A 11 9.34 -0.85 6.96
C ALA A 11 9.43 0.27 5.91
N ASP A 12 10.18 0.04 4.82
CA ASP A 12 10.29 0.98 3.71
C ASP A 12 8.94 1.24 3.03
N VAL A 13 8.20 0.18 2.73
CA VAL A 13 6.85 0.25 2.15
C VAL A 13 5.92 1.05 3.08
N ARG A 14 5.91 0.74 4.39
CA ARG A 14 5.05 1.44 5.36
C ARG A 14 5.38 2.93 5.45
N ARG A 15 6.67 3.28 5.47
CA ARG A 15 7.13 4.67 5.52
C ARG A 15 6.69 5.44 4.27
N LEU A 16 6.93 4.88 3.09
CA LEU A 16 6.54 5.51 1.83
C LEU A 16 5.01 5.63 1.71
N TYR A 17 4.29 4.56 2.04
CA TYR A 17 2.83 4.53 2.03
C TYR A 17 2.25 5.63 2.93
N LYS A 18 2.72 5.72 4.18
CA LYS A 18 2.28 6.76 5.12
C LYS A 18 2.54 8.15 4.57
N LYS A 19 3.74 8.40 4.05
CA LYS A 19 4.09 9.70 3.44
C LYS A 19 3.14 10.06 2.28
N LEU A 20 2.79 9.10 1.43
CA LEU A 20 1.85 9.34 0.32
C LEU A 20 0.43 9.62 0.81
N ILE A 21 -0.04 8.90 1.82
CA ILE A 21 -1.33 9.15 2.46
C ILE A 21 -1.36 10.57 3.06
N ASP A 22 -0.32 10.94 3.81
CA ASP A 22 -0.25 12.26 4.47
C ASP A 22 -0.18 13.41 3.45
N GLN A 23 0.48 13.20 2.30
CA GLN A 23 0.66 14.23 1.27
C GLN A 23 -0.50 14.36 0.27
N ARG A 24 -1.13 13.24 -0.10
CA ARG A 24 -2.13 13.19 -1.19
C ARG A 24 -3.53 12.83 -0.72
N GLY A 25 -3.66 12.39 0.52
CA GLY A 25 -4.92 11.90 1.08
C GLY A 25 -5.30 10.51 0.60
N LEU A 26 -6.40 10.00 1.16
CA LEU A 26 -6.92 8.67 0.86
C LEU A 26 -7.49 8.56 -0.56
N SER A 27 -8.08 9.64 -1.08
CA SER A 27 -8.69 9.70 -2.42
C SER A 27 -7.69 9.43 -3.54
N TYR A 28 -6.39 9.66 -3.32
CA TYR A 28 -5.32 9.32 -4.27
C TYR A 28 -5.23 7.81 -4.56
N PHE A 29 -5.64 6.98 -3.61
CA PHE A 29 -5.62 5.51 -3.73
C PHE A 29 -6.96 4.92 -4.20
N LEU A 30 -7.96 5.76 -4.47
CA LEU A 30 -9.27 5.34 -4.94
C LEU A 30 -9.37 5.51 -6.46
N GLN A 31 -10.13 4.62 -7.08
CA GLN A 31 -10.53 4.77 -8.46
C GLN A 31 -11.41 6.02 -8.59
N LYS A 32 -11.03 6.92 -9.51
CA LYS A 32 -11.75 8.16 -9.77
C LYS A 32 -13.01 7.95 -10.61
N GLU A 33 -13.02 6.89 -11.41
CA GLU A 33 -14.06 6.59 -12.38
C GLU A 33 -14.51 5.14 -12.22
N GLY A 34 -15.82 4.92 -12.24
CA GLY A 34 -16.43 3.60 -12.16
C GLY A 34 -17.67 3.57 -11.25
N PRO A 35 -18.48 2.50 -11.33
CA PRO A 35 -19.73 2.39 -10.58
C PRO A 35 -19.54 2.20 -9.06
N ARG A 36 -18.30 2.08 -8.57
CA ARG A 36 -17.97 1.81 -7.17
C ARG A 36 -17.18 2.97 -6.57
N LEU A 37 -17.87 3.79 -5.77
CA LEU A 37 -17.36 5.04 -5.19
C LEU A 37 -16.14 4.91 -4.25
N PHE A 38 -15.74 3.68 -3.86
CA PHE A 38 -14.67 3.45 -2.88
C PHE A 38 -13.73 2.30 -3.28
N HIS A 39 -13.60 2.03 -4.57
CA HIS A 39 -12.70 0.97 -5.01
C HIS A 39 -11.24 1.41 -4.94
N ILE A 40 -10.40 0.61 -4.26
CA ILE A 40 -8.96 0.86 -4.21
C ILE A 40 -8.37 0.62 -5.59
N GLU A 41 -7.59 1.56 -6.09
CA GLU A 41 -6.89 1.45 -7.36
C GLU A 41 -5.66 0.54 -7.22
N PRO A 42 -5.63 -0.66 -7.84
CA PRO A 42 -4.52 -1.60 -7.67
C PRO A 42 -3.18 -1.05 -8.18
N SER A 43 -3.21 -0.23 -9.22
CA SER A 43 -2.03 0.42 -9.81
C SER A 43 -1.29 1.30 -8.79
N LYS A 44 -2.03 1.95 -7.87
CA LYS A 44 -1.47 2.81 -6.83
C LYS A 44 -0.78 2.02 -5.74
N VAL A 45 -1.34 0.86 -5.38
CA VAL A 45 -0.69 -0.08 -4.46
C VAL A 45 0.62 -0.58 -5.07
N GLU A 46 0.60 -1.00 -6.34
CA GLU A 46 1.81 -1.41 -7.06
C GLU A 46 2.86 -0.30 -7.15
N LEU A 47 2.41 0.95 -7.35
CA LEU A 47 3.30 2.10 -7.38
C LEU A 47 4.05 2.26 -6.05
N VAL A 48 3.38 2.09 -4.90
CA VAL A 48 4.05 2.12 -3.59
C VAL A 48 5.14 1.05 -3.52
N LEU A 49 4.82 -0.19 -3.88
CA LEU A 49 5.78 -1.30 -3.81
C LEU A 49 6.98 -1.08 -4.74
N ARG A 50 6.73 -0.67 -5.98
CA ARG A 50 7.78 -0.40 -6.97
C ARG A 50 8.67 0.76 -6.56
N THR A 51 8.10 1.83 -6.00
CA THR A 51 8.87 2.97 -5.52
C THR A 51 9.68 2.61 -4.29
N ALA A 52 9.15 1.81 -3.36
CA ALA A 52 9.91 1.29 -2.22
C ALA A 52 11.07 0.39 -2.68
N LEU A 53 10.84 -0.47 -3.68
CA LEU A 53 11.91 -1.30 -4.27
C LEU A 53 13.02 -0.45 -4.91
N ARG A 54 12.64 0.63 -5.62
CA ARG A 54 13.60 1.53 -6.28
C ARG A 54 14.37 2.42 -5.30
N ALA A 55 13.76 2.80 -4.19
CA ALA A 55 14.37 3.64 -3.16
C ALA A 55 15.23 2.85 -2.17
N ARG A 56 15.26 1.51 -2.29
CA ARG A 56 16.04 0.65 -1.42
C ARG A 56 17.53 0.80 -1.70
N ASP A 57 18.33 0.56 -0.68
CA ASP A 57 19.79 0.47 -0.80
C ASP A 57 20.17 -0.54 -1.90
N PRO A 58 20.92 -0.13 -2.95
CA PRO A 58 21.38 -1.01 -4.01
C PRO A 58 22.24 -2.19 -3.53
N GLN A 59 22.83 -2.11 -2.33
CA GLN A 59 23.63 -3.18 -1.75
C GLN A 59 22.78 -4.32 -1.16
N LEU A 60 21.49 -4.09 -0.90
CA LEU A 60 20.60 -5.11 -0.36
C LEU A 60 20.06 -6.04 -1.45
N PRO A 61 20.02 -7.36 -1.22
CA PRO A 61 19.48 -8.31 -2.21
C PRO A 61 17.99 -8.07 -2.41
N ARG A 62 17.49 -8.14 -3.64
CA ARG A 62 16.05 -7.95 -3.94
C ARG A 62 15.18 -8.82 -3.01
N PRO A 63 14.09 -8.26 -2.42
CA PRO A 63 13.21 -9.04 -1.55
C PRO A 63 12.60 -10.22 -2.31
N HIS A 64 12.40 -11.33 -1.62
CA HIS A 64 11.73 -12.50 -2.17
C HIS A 64 10.29 -12.14 -2.59
N ASP A 65 9.77 -12.71 -3.69
CA ASP A 65 8.45 -12.33 -4.22
C ASP A 65 7.32 -12.51 -3.20
N LYS A 66 7.36 -13.58 -2.39
CA LYS A 66 6.43 -13.76 -1.25
C LYS A 66 6.42 -12.58 -0.25
N ALA A 67 7.55 -11.94 0.00
CA ALA A 67 7.62 -10.76 0.86
C ALA A 67 7.00 -9.53 0.18
N ILE A 68 7.14 -9.41 -1.14
CA ILE A 68 6.47 -8.38 -1.94
C ILE A 68 4.95 -8.57 -1.90
N GLU A 69 4.48 -9.81 -2.09
CA GLU A 69 3.06 -10.16 -1.98
C GLU A 69 2.50 -9.90 -0.59
N HIS A 70 3.27 -10.19 0.46
CA HIS A 70 2.90 -9.87 1.83
C HIS A 70 2.72 -8.35 2.00
N CYS A 71 3.68 -7.54 1.53
CA CYS A 71 3.58 -6.09 1.58
C CYS A 71 2.37 -5.55 0.80
N ARG A 72 2.08 -6.12 -0.38
CA ARG A 72 0.88 -5.79 -1.16
C ARG A 72 -0.40 -5.99 -0.35
N LYS A 73 -0.53 -7.14 0.29
CA LYS A 73 -1.68 -7.48 1.14
C LYS A 73 -1.80 -6.53 2.32
N GLU A 74 -0.69 -6.21 2.98
CA GLU A 74 -0.65 -5.29 4.11
C GLU A 74 -1.10 -3.88 3.73
N VAL A 75 -0.56 -3.30 2.66
CA VAL A 75 -0.95 -1.98 2.17
C VAL A 75 -2.43 -1.94 1.80
N ARG A 76 -2.91 -2.97 1.07
CA ARG A 76 -4.32 -3.06 0.68
C ARG A 76 -5.23 -3.18 1.91
N ARG A 77 -4.85 -3.99 2.89
CA ARG A 77 -5.62 -4.16 4.13
C ARG A 77 -5.74 -2.86 4.92
N ASP A 78 -4.65 -2.10 5.04
CA ASP A 78 -4.68 -0.82 5.73
C ASP A 78 -5.51 0.23 4.96
N LEU A 79 -5.41 0.26 3.63
CA LEU A 79 -6.26 1.11 2.79
C LEU A 79 -7.75 0.80 2.98
N ILE A 80 -8.15 -0.47 2.96
CA ILE A 80 -9.54 -0.88 3.20
C ILE A 80 -10.01 -0.36 4.57
N ARG A 81 -9.19 -0.55 5.61
CA ARG A 81 -9.53 -0.08 6.96
C ARG A 81 -9.72 1.43 7.00
N ARG A 82 -8.83 2.21 6.37
CA ARG A 82 -8.94 3.67 6.31
C ARG A 82 -10.18 4.13 5.56
N VAL A 83 -10.50 3.48 4.44
CA VAL A 83 -11.70 3.77 3.66
C VAL A 83 -12.95 3.48 4.47
N ALA A 84 -13.04 2.31 5.09
CA ALA A 84 -14.17 1.96 5.95
C ALA A 84 -14.34 2.97 7.10
N ASN A 85 -13.25 3.35 7.77
CA ASN A 85 -13.30 4.35 8.82
C ASN A 85 -13.78 5.72 8.31
N ALA A 86 -13.31 6.14 7.13
CA ALA A 86 -13.75 7.39 6.52
C ALA A 86 -15.24 7.35 6.15
N MET A 87 -15.73 6.23 5.61
CA MET A 87 -17.15 6.02 5.30
C MET A 87 -18.01 6.15 6.56
N LEU A 88 -17.63 5.43 7.63
CA LEU A 88 -18.31 5.48 8.92
C LEU A 88 -18.36 6.90 9.50
N GLN A 89 -17.28 7.68 9.37
CA GLN A 89 -17.23 9.07 9.83
C GLN A 89 -18.14 9.99 9.02
N THR A 90 -18.34 9.71 7.74
CA THR A 90 -19.23 10.49 6.86
C THR A 90 -20.69 10.06 6.90
N GLY A 91 -21.02 9.01 7.67
CA GLY A 91 -22.38 8.47 7.77
C GLY A 91 -22.83 7.65 6.57
N LEU A 92 -21.87 7.10 5.80
CA LEU A 92 -22.09 6.17 4.68
C LEU A 92 -21.98 4.71 5.13
#